data_AF-A0A9Q5N949-F1
#
_entry.id   AF-A0A9Q5N949-F1
#
_cell.length_a   1.000
_cell.length_b   1.000
_cell.length_c   1.000
_cell.angle_alpha   90.00
_cell.angle_beta   90.00
_cell.angle_gamma   90.00
#
_symmetry.space_group_name_H-M   'P 1'
#
loop_
_entity.id
_entity.type
_entity.pdbx_description
1 polymer ?
#
loop_
_entity_poly.entity_id
_entity_poly.type
_entity_poly.pdbx_seq_one_letter_code
_entity_poly.pdbx_strand_id
1 'polypeptide(L)'
;MFPSNSEDFIFSSSLEKLTSALNSKRLYDFVASTLGESSLDDFYRLFLIPGIGHCGGGTGTVKFGQGSSTASQAQVGSTDDTGTNVTARHVKRADQATDIWDDLINWVEGDASPDTITGVSTDGTTFRTHCRYPQRSAWDGSEYTCVSIDESS
;
A
#
# COMPACT_ATOMS: atom_id res chain seq x y z
N MET A 1 -7.06 0.50 -27.55
CA MET A 1 -8.30 0.17 -26.84
C MET A 1 -7.92 -0.83 -25.75
N PHE A 2 -7.55 -0.33 -24.56
CA PHE A 2 -7.35 -1.18 -23.39
C PHE A 2 -8.75 -1.66 -22.91
N PRO A 3 -8.91 -2.90 -22.43
CA PRO A 3 -10.18 -3.37 -21.92
C PRO A 3 -10.59 -2.49 -20.72
N SER A 4 -11.85 -2.10 -20.65
CA SER A 4 -12.36 -1.04 -19.75
C SER A 4 -12.38 -1.37 -18.26
N ASN A 5 -11.86 -2.53 -17.84
CA ASN A 5 -12.05 -3.07 -16.49
C ASN A 5 -10.77 -3.76 -15.94
N SER A 6 -9.57 -3.37 -16.38
CA SER A 6 -8.32 -3.83 -15.75
C SER A 6 -7.76 -2.72 -14.86
N GLU A 7 -8.03 -2.82 -13.57
CA GLU A 7 -7.42 -2.00 -12.52
C GLU A 7 -6.17 -2.73 -11.99
N ASP A 8 -4.99 -2.12 -12.15
CA ASP A 8 -3.72 -2.74 -11.79
C ASP A 8 -3.03 -1.96 -10.66
N PHE A 9 -2.62 -2.67 -9.60
CA PHE A 9 -1.66 -2.14 -8.62
C PHE A 9 -0.26 -2.65 -8.93
N ILE A 10 0.70 -1.71 -8.96
CA ILE A 10 2.13 -2.07 -9.02
C ILE A 10 2.82 -1.52 -7.78
N PHE A 11 3.48 -2.41 -7.03
CA PHE A 11 4.32 -2.07 -5.88
C PHE A 11 5.78 -2.27 -6.26
N SER A 12 6.66 -1.40 -5.75
CA SER A 12 8.08 -1.57 -6.01
C SER A 12 8.97 -1.35 -4.81
N SER A 13 10.05 -2.12 -4.79
CA SER A 13 10.99 -2.20 -3.68
C SER A 13 12.06 -1.14 -3.73
N SER A 14 12.20 -0.37 -2.65
CA SER A 14 13.23 0.67 -2.55
C SER A 14 14.60 0.17 -2.10
N LEU A 15 14.72 -1.04 -1.52
CA LEU A 15 16.01 -1.61 -1.09
C LEU A 15 16.64 -2.56 -2.12
N GLU A 16 15.87 -3.20 -2.99
CA GLU A 16 16.47 -3.94 -4.09
C GLU A 16 16.92 -2.97 -5.16
N LYS A 17 18.16 -3.17 -5.64
CA LYS A 17 18.79 -2.56 -6.80
C LYS A 17 17.89 -1.51 -7.47
N LEU A 18 18.19 -0.23 -7.23
CA LEU A 18 17.50 0.98 -7.71
C LEU A 18 16.72 0.80 -9.02
N THR A 19 17.23 0.00 -9.95
CA THR A 19 16.54 -0.52 -11.13
C THR A 19 15.07 -0.92 -10.97
N SER A 20 14.62 -1.69 -9.97
CA SER A 20 13.21 -2.15 -9.95
C SER A 20 12.23 -1.01 -9.64
N ALA A 21 12.44 -0.30 -8.53
CA ALA A 21 11.66 0.89 -8.19
C ALA A 21 11.79 2.01 -9.22
N LEU A 22 12.99 2.22 -9.75
CA LEU A 22 13.21 3.22 -10.78
C LEU A 22 12.53 2.84 -12.09
N ASN A 23 12.48 1.56 -12.46
CA ASN A 23 11.76 1.09 -13.65
C ASN A 23 10.25 1.25 -13.46
N SER A 24 9.68 0.88 -12.32
CA SER A 24 8.26 1.09 -12.03
C SER A 24 7.88 2.57 -12.04
N LYS A 25 8.70 3.43 -11.43
CA LYS A 25 8.53 4.89 -11.49
C LYS A 25 8.59 5.42 -12.93
N ARG A 26 9.61 5.03 -13.70
CA ARG A 26 9.76 5.44 -15.10
C ARG A 26 8.59 4.97 -15.98
N LEU A 27 8.09 3.77 -15.73
CA LEU A 27 6.90 3.26 -16.42
C LEU A 27 5.68 4.11 -16.07
N TYR A 28 5.46 4.41 -14.78
CA TYR A 28 4.38 5.30 -14.37
C TYR A 28 4.51 6.67 -15.03
N ASP A 29 5.68 7.31 -14.95
CA ASP A 29 5.93 8.63 -15.57
C ASP A 29 5.68 8.59 -17.09
N PHE A 30 6.05 7.49 -17.78
CA PHE A 30 5.81 7.31 -19.20
C PHE A 30 4.32 7.17 -19.53
N VAL A 31 3.58 6.34 -18.80
CA VAL A 31 2.14 6.16 -19.01
C VAL A 31 1.40 7.47 -18.70
N ALA A 32 1.75 8.15 -17.60
CA ALA A 32 1.24 9.46 -17.24
C ALA A 32 1.46 10.50 -18.35
N SER A 33 2.66 10.54 -18.93
CA SER A 33 2.96 11.45 -20.04
C SER A 33 2.20 11.14 -21.33
N THR A 34 1.73 9.90 -21.49
CA THR A 34 1.03 9.43 -22.70
C THR A 34 -0.49 9.61 -22.59
N LEU A 35 -1.06 9.36 -21.41
CA LEU A 35 -2.51 9.34 -21.19
C LEU A 35 -3.02 10.55 -20.38
N GLY A 36 -2.14 11.24 -19.67
CA GLY A 36 -2.46 12.31 -18.71
C GLY A 36 -2.59 11.76 -17.28
N GLU A 37 -1.97 12.42 -16.31
CA GLU A 37 -1.92 11.98 -14.91
C GLU A 37 -3.32 11.73 -14.31
N SER A 38 -4.26 12.64 -14.55
CA SER A 38 -5.62 12.52 -14.00
C SER A 38 -6.39 11.31 -14.50
N SER A 39 -6.01 10.74 -15.65
CA SER A 39 -6.65 9.54 -16.19
C SER A 39 -6.14 8.25 -15.55
N LEU A 40 -4.95 8.29 -14.91
CA LEU A 40 -4.38 7.10 -14.29
C LEU A 40 -5.12 6.73 -13.01
N ASP A 41 -5.67 7.70 -12.30
CA ASP A 41 -6.32 7.49 -11.00
C ASP A 41 -7.51 6.52 -11.08
N ASP A 42 -8.11 6.42 -12.28
CA ASP A 42 -9.23 5.55 -12.61
C ASP A 42 -8.85 4.08 -12.73
N PHE A 43 -7.59 3.74 -13.07
CA PHE A 43 -7.22 2.35 -13.38
C PHE A 43 -5.81 1.91 -12.97
N TYR A 44 -4.92 2.83 -12.61
CA TYR A 44 -3.52 2.54 -12.33
C TYR A 44 -2.94 3.38 -11.20
N ARG A 45 -2.59 2.72 -10.10
CA ARG A 45 -1.97 3.35 -8.92
C ARG A 45 -0.63 2.68 -8.60
N LEU A 46 0.40 3.52 -8.41
CA LEU A 46 1.74 3.10 -7.99
C LEU A 46 1.99 3.51 -6.54
N PHE A 47 2.43 2.56 -5.71
CA PHE A 47 2.90 2.83 -4.36
C PHE A 47 4.36 2.41 -4.23
N LEU A 48 5.18 3.35 -3.80
CA LEU A 48 6.58 3.10 -3.48
C LEU A 48 6.67 2.74 -1.99
N ILE A 49 7.32 1.62 -1.68
CA ILE A 49 7.40 1.09 -0.31
C ILE A 49 8.83 1.25 0.22
N PRO A 50 9.11 2.25 1.08
CA PRO A 50 10.41 2.44 1.69
C PRO A 50 10.80 1.26 2.58
N GLY A 51 11.99 0.70 2.38
CA GLY A 51 12.55 -0.32 3.25
C GLY A 51 12.13 -1.77 2.94
N ILE A 52 11.41 -2.04 1.84
CA ILE A 52 11.08 -3.41 1.38
C ILE A 52 12.19 -4.02 0.51
N GLY A 53 12.46 -5.30 0.71
CA GLY A 53 13.30 -6.14 -0.16
C GLY A 53 12.53 -6.67 -1.40
N HIS A 54 13.01 -7.76 -2.03
CA HIS A 54 12.31 -8.38 -3.17
C HIS A 54 10.95 -8.89 -2.73
N CYS A 55 9.85 -8.27 -3.17
CA CYS A 55 8.47 -8.64 -2.88
C CYS A 55 8.05 -8.61 -1.39
N GLY A 56 8.99 -8.56 -0.45
CA GLY A 56 8.76 -8.68 0.98
C GLY A 56 10.06 -8.60 1.77
N GLY A 57 9.94 -8.69 3.11
CA GLY A 57 11.07 -8.50 4.01
C GLY A 57 11.69 -7.10 3.92
N GLY A 58 12.84 -6.92 4.55
CA GLY A 58 13.49 -5.61 4.69
C GLY A 58 13.24 -4.97 6.07
N THR A 59 13.82 -3.79 6.27
CA THR A 59 13.88 -3.11 7.58
C THR A 59 12.74 -2.12 7.80
N GLY A 60 11.92 -1.87 6.78
CA GLY A 60 10.80 -0.94 6.87
C GLY A 60 9.50 -1.57 7.38
N THR A 61 8.44 -0.80 7.21
CA THR A 61 7.04 -1.19 7.38
C THR A 61 6.53 -1.80 6.08
N VAL A 62 6.86 -3.06 5.87
CA VAL A 62 6.84 -3.71 4.55
C VAL A 62 5.73 -4.74 4.38
N LYS A 63 4.99 -5.04 5.45
CA LYS A 63 3.83 -5.93 5.40
C LYS A 63 2.58 -5.10 5.13
N PHE A 64 1.99 -5.25 3.95
CA PHE A 64 0.78 -4.53 3.53
C PHE A 64 -0.22 -5.46 2.82
N GLY A 65 -0.05 -6.78 2.98
CA GLY A 65 -1.00 -7.78 2.48
C GLY A 65 -0.58 -8.50 1.21
N GLN A 66 0.58 -8.15 0.65
CA GLN A 66 1.07 -8.62 -0.64
C GLN A 66 1.43 -10.13 -0.73
N GLY A 67 1.23 -10.91 0.33
CA GLY A 67 1.51 -12.34 0.36
C GLY A 67 0.80 -13.04 1.51
N SER A 68 0.90 -14.37 1.56
CA SER A 68 0.21 -15.23 2.56
C SER A 68 0.59 -14.95 4.02
N SER A 69 1.65 -14.18 4.26
CA SER A 69 1.88 -13.51 5.54
C SER A 69 1.03 -12.24 5.58
N THR A 70 -0.24 -12.39 5.96
CA THR A 70 -1.19 -11.29 6.17
C THR A 70 -0.51 -10.10 6.85
N ALA A 71 -0.86 -8.89 6.42
CA ALA A 71 -0.57 -7.68 7.18
C ALA A 71 -1.41 -7.67 8.47
N SER A 72 -1.17 -8.65 9.35
CA SER A 72 -1.87 -8.81 10.62
C SER A 72 -3.38 -8.56 10.50
N GLN A 73 -4.10 -9.49 9.88
CA GLN A 73 -5.53 -9.58 10.14
C GLN A 73 -5.71 -9.81 11.64
N ALA A 74 -6.22 -8.80 12.34
CA ALA A 74 -6.89 -8.97 13.62
C ALA A 74 -8.35 -8.62 13.36
N GLN A 75 -9.14 -9.63 13.03
CA GLN A 75 -10.58 -9.49 12.96
C GLN A 75 -11.09 -9.21 14.39
N VAL A 76 -11.33 -7.94 14.71
CA VAL A 76 -11.96 -7.55 15.98
C VAL A 76 -13.40 -8.06 15.95
N GLY A 77 -13.68 -9.04 16.81
CA GLY A 77 -15.00 -9.68 16.89
C GLY A 77 -15.13 -10.98 16.07
N SER A 78 -14.04 -11.57 15.59
CA SER A 78 -14.10 -12.95 15.10
C SER A 78 -14.32 -13.90 16.25
N THR A 79 -15.38 -14.67 16.16
CA THR A 79 -15.37 -16.00 16.71
C THR A 79 -14.76 -16.92 15.66
N ASP A 80 -13.86 -17.82 16.06
CA ASP A 80 -13.54 -18.96 15.21
C ASP A 80 -14.81 -19.81 14.95
N ASP A 81 -14.74 -20.79 14.06
CA ASP A 81 -15.86 -21.71 13.76
C ASP A 81 -16.39 -22.46 15.00
N THR A 82 -15.70 -22.33 16.15
CA THR A 82 -16.09 -22.92 17.44
C THR A 82 -16.76 -21.93 18.40
N GLY A 83 -16.97 -20.67 17.98
CA GLY A 83 -17.63 -19.66 18.80
C GLY A 83 -16.72 -19.03 19.86
N THR A 84 -15.40 -19.25 19.79
CA THR A 84 -14.46 -18.77 20.80
C THR A 84 -14.10 -17.32 20.56
N ASN A 85 -14.38 -16.45 21.53
CA ASN A 85 -13.91 -15.06 21.51
C ASN A 85 -12.39 -15.05 21.62
N VAL A 86 -11.68 -14.80 20.52
CA VAL A 86 -10.22 -14.63 20.50
C VAL A 86 -9.85 -13.31 21.17
N THR A 87 -9.87 -13.29 22.50
CA THR A 87 -9.34 -12.18 23.30
C THR A 87 -7.88 -12.47 23.63
N ALA A 88 -7.01 -11.52 23.28
CA ALA A 88 -5.55 -11.51 23.44
C ALA A 88 -4.71 -12.18 22.34
N ARG A 89 -4.55 -11.48 21.20
CA ARG A 89 -3.25 -11.18 20.56
C ARG A 89 -3.50 -10.27 19.34
N HIS A 90 -2.92 -9.07 19.35
CA HIS A 90 -3.01 -8.00 18.33
C HIS A 90 -4.24 -7.09 18.41
N VAL A 91 -4.16 -6.07 19.25
CA VAL A 91 -5.00 -4.86 19.09
C VAL A 91 -4.38 -4.05 17.95
N LYS A 92 -5.10 -3.89 16.84
CA LYS A 92 -4.91 -2.75 15.93
C LYS A 92 -6.22 -1.97 15.88
N ARG A 93 -6.06 -0.65 15.74
CA ARG A 93 -7.09 0.32 15.43
C ARG A 93 -7.76 -0.11 14.12
N ALA A 94 -9.06 -0.38 14.16
CA ALA A 94 -9.84 -1.00 13.08
C ALA A 94 -10.11 -0.06 11.89
N ASP A 95 -9.52 1.13 11.88
CA ASP A 95 -9.82 2.24 10.97
C ASP A 95 -8.70 2.54 9.96
N GLN A 96 -7.55 1.85 9.98
CA GLN A 96 -6.35 2.35 9.30
C GLN A 96 -5.46 1.30 8.59
N ALA A 97 -5.84 0.02 8.51
CA ALA A 97 -5.05 -0.96 7.75
C ALA A 97 -5.94 -1.99 7.07
N THR A 98 -6.34 -1.69 5.83
CA THR A 98 -6.84 -2.68 4.88
C THR A 98 -5.66 -3.48 4.30
N ASP A 99 -5.90 -4.75 4.02
CA ASP A 99 -4.99 -5.55 3.19
C ASP A 99 -5.09 -5.03 1.75
N ILE A 100 -3.98 -5.01 1.01
CA ILE A 100 -4.02 -4.57 -0.39
C ILE A 100 -5.00 -5.37 -1.26
N TRP A 101 -5.29 -6.63 -0.91
CA TRP A 101 -6.32 -7.41 -1.60
C TRP A 101 -7.73 -6.87 -1.34
N ASP A 102 -8.01 -6.42 -0.11
CA ASP A 102 -9.29 -5.82 0.22
C ASP A 102 -9.45 -4.48 -0.50
N ASP A 103 -8.38 -3.68 -0.57
CA ASP A 103 -8.37 -2.43 -1.32
C ASP A 103 -8.62 -2.64 -2.82
N LEU A 104 -8.05 -3.69 -3.40
CA LEU A 104 -8.30 -4.05 -4.80
C LEU A 104 -9.74 -4.51 -5.03
N ILE A 105 -10.29 -5.34 -4.15
CA ILE A 105 -11.69 -5.75 -4.23
C ILE A 105 -12.62 -4.53 -4.12
N ASN A 106 -12.36 -3.65 -3.15
CA ASN A 106 -13.15 -2.44 -2.94
C ASN A 106 -13.06 -1.46 -4.12
N TRP A 107 -11.91 -1.39 -4.79
CA TRP A 107 -11.79 -0.59 -6.01
C TRP A 107 -12.63 -1.20 -7.14
N VAL A 108 -12.42 -2.48 -7.44
CA VAL A 108 -13.09 -3.15 -8.58
C VAL A 108 -14.60 -3.24 -8.39
N GLU A 109 -15.06 -3.58 -7.18
CA GLU A 109 -16.47 -3.83 -6.89
C GLU A 109 -17.21 -2.61 -6.35
N GLY A 110 -16.49 -1.69 -5.72
CA GLY A 110 -17.06 -0.57 -4.97
C GLY A 110 -16.67 0.82 -5.49
N ASP A 111 -15.86 0.91 -6.54
CA ASP A 111 -15.30 2.17 -7.07
C ASP A 111 -14.54 2.96 -5.98
N ALA A 112 -13.99 2.24 -5.00
CA ALA A 112 -13.34 2.79 -3.81
C ALA A 112 -11.83 2.54 -3.84
N SER A 113 -11.13 3.34 -4.66
CA SER A 113 -9.69 3.22 -4.83
C SER A 113 -8.89 3.85 -3.67
N PRO A 114 -7.82 3.19 -3.18
CA PRO A 114 -7.05 3.67 -2.05
C PRO A 114 -6.05 4.76 -2.45
N ASP A 115 -6.04 5.90 -1.76
CA ASP A 115 -4.97 6.92 -1.92
C ASP A 115 -3.71 6.58 -1.13
N THR A 116 -3.85 5.66 -0.16
CA THR A 116 -2.78 5.22 0.73
C THR A 116 -2.91 3.75 1.03
N ILE A 117 -1.79 3.08 1.28
CA ILE A 117 -1.77 1.73 1.86
C ILE A 117 -0.95 1.75 3.15
N THR A 118 -1.32 0.92 4.13
CA THR A 118 -0.62 0.90 5.42
C THR A 118 0.37 -0.26 5.48
N GLY A 119 1.64 0.08 5.64
CA GLY A 119 2.69 -0.88 5.92
C GLY A 119 2.85 -1.15 7.41
N VAL A 120 3.17 -2.39 7.76
CA VAL A 120 3.48 -2.83 9.12
C VAL A 120 4.90 -3.41 9.17
N SER A 121 5.65 -3.10 10.24
CA SER A 121 6.98 -3.66 10.46
C SER A 121 6.95 -5.17 10.71
N THR A 122 8.09 -5.84 10.54
CA THR A 122 8.19 -7.29 10.71
C THR A 122 7.74 -7.77 12.09
N ASP A 123 8.03 -7.01 13.14
CA ASP A 123 7.64 -7.25 14.54
C ASP A 123 6.21 -6.78 14.88
N GLY A 124 5.51 -6.13 13.95
CA GLY A 124 4.13 -5.68 14.12
C GLY A 124 3.96 -4.38 14.91
N THR A 125 5.05 -3.76 15.36
CA THR A 125 5.02 -2.64 16.32
C THR A 125 4.90 -1.28 15.65
N THR A 126 5.42 -1.14 14.43
CA THR A 126 5.55 0.13 13.73
C THR A 126 4.70 0.12 12.47
N PHE A 127 4.21 1.30 12.12
CA PHE A 127 3.31 1.54 11.01
C PHE A 127 3.79 2.70 10.16
N ARG A 128 3.45 2.66 8.87
CA ARG A 128 3.67 3.76 7.95
C ARG A 128 2.58 3.76 6.91
N THR A 129 1.99 4.93 6.72
CA THR A 129 1.19 5.25 5.54
C THR A 129 2.11 5.34 4.33
N HIS A 130 1.92 4.49 3.33
CA HIS A 130 2.59 4.60 2.03
C HIS A 130 1.66 5.31 1.06
N CYS A 131 2.13 6.44 0.55
CA CYS A 131 1.33 7.30 -0.31
C CYS A 131 1.40 6.83 -1.76
N ARG A 132 0.30 7.08 -2.48
CA ARG A 132 0.27 6.95 -3.93
C ARG A 132 1.27 7.91 -4.56
N TYR A 133 2.11 7.39 -5.45
CA TYR A 133 3.02 8.20 -6.26
C TYR A 133 2.20 9.12 -7.20
N PRO A 134 2.57 10.41 -7.37
CA PRO A 134 3.84 11.05 -7.02
C PRO A 134 3.93 11.62 -5.60
N GLN A 135 2.99 11.38 -4.71
CA GLN A 135 3.17 11.79 -3.31
C GLN A 135 4.21 10.89 -2.61
N ARG A 136 4.77 11.40 -1.52
CA ARG A 136 5.65 10.64 -0.62
C ARG A 136 5.17 10.74 0.81
N SER A 137 5.45 9.70 1.59
CA SER A 137 5.23 9.71 3.03
C SER A 137 6.31 10.56 3.71
N ALA A 138 5.89 11.59 4.46
CA ALA A 138 6.75 12.41 5.30
C ALA A 138 6.35 12.25 6.78
N TRP A 139 7.33 12.21 7.67
CA TRP A 139 7.08 12.19 9.11
C TRP A 139 6.89 13.62 9.61
N ASP A 140 5.77 13.91 10.25
CA ASP A 140 5.44 15.26 10.77
C ASP A 140 5.83 15.48 12.25
N GLY A 141 6.35 14.45 12.92
CA GLY A 141 6.63 14.45 14.36
C GLY A 141 5.72 13.49 15.14
N SER A 142 4.58 13.13 14.59
CA SER A 142 3.57 12.24 15.20
C SER A 142 3.18 11.06 14.32
N GLU A 143 3.04 11.28 13.01
CA GLU A 143 2.61 10.27 12.05
C GLU A 143 3.24 10.48 10.66
N TYR A 144 2.97 9.53 9.76
CA TYR A 144 3.35 9.66 8.35
C TYR A 144 2.18 10.22 7.55
N THR A 145 2.40 11.38 6.93
CA THR A 145 1.41 12.07 6.08
C THR A 145 1.88 12.11 4.62
N CYS A 146 0.92 12.21 3.70
CA CYS A 146 1.22 12.30 2.28
C CYS A 146 1.49 13.75 1.88
N VAL A 147 2.70 13.98 1.35
CA VAL A 147 3.12 15.28 0.84
C VAL A 147 3.50 15.17 -0.63
N SER A 148 3.23 16.23 -1.39
CA SER A 148 3.68 16.33 -2.77
C SER A 148 5.21 16.36 -2.84
N ILE A 149 5.80 15.74 -3.87
CA ILE A 149 7.26 15.78 -4.06
C ILE A 149 7.77 17.21 -4.31
N ASP A 150 6.90 18.11 -4.75
CA ASP A 150 7.24 19.50 -5.08
C ASP A 150 7.31 20.43 -3.84
N GLU A 151 6.90 19.97 -2.66
CA GLU A 151 6.81 20.79 -1.44
C GLU A 151 8.02 20.70 -0.48
N SER A 152 9.12 20.05 -0.85
CA SER A 152 10.34 20.04 -0.02
C SER A 152 11.51 20.74 -0.70
N SER A 153 11.62 22.05 -0.44
CA SER A 153 12.88 22.81 -0.43
C SER A 153 13.56 22.70 0.92
#